data_AF-A0A2E1LH12-F1
#
_entry.id   AF-A0A2E1LH12-F1
#
_cell.length_a   1.000
_cell.length_b   1.000
_cell.length_c   1.000
_cell.angle_alpha   90.00
_cell.angle_beta   90.00
_cell.angle_gamma   90.00
#
_symmetry.space_group_name_H-M   'P 1'
#
loop_
_entity.id
_entity.type
_entity.pdbx_description
1 polymer ?
#
loop_
_entity_poly.entity_id
_entity_poly.type
_entity_poly.pdbx_seq_one_letter_code
_entity_poly.pdbx_strand_id
1 'polypeptide(L)'
;VMAVGKAGEPADRDRLSIWFGPHRVAEAGLRYPAYSEDQVSSYMTGEEITIRVALGLGDGSARVRTCDLTHGYININGDYRS
;
A
#
# COMPACT_ATOMS: atom_id res chain seq x y z
N VAL A 1 1.76 5.05 4.86
CA VAL A 1 2.98 4.85 5.68
C VAL A 1 2.72 4.01 6.95
N MET A 2 1.59 4.20 7.64
CA MET A 2 1.26 3.52 8.90
C MET A 2 1.46 1.98 8.90
N ALA A 3 1.07 1.27 7.83
CA ALA A 3 1.23 -0.18 7.75
C ALA A 3 2.69 -0.65 7.83
N VAL A 4 3.63 0.10 7.24
CA VAL A 4 5.06 -0.23 7.29
C VAL A 4 5.62 -0.01 8.70
N GLY A 5 5.24 1.09 9.36
CA GLY A 5 5.67 1.38 10.72
C GLY A 5 5.17 0.37 11.76
N LYS A 6 4.09 -0.36 11.47
CA LYS A 6 3.58 -1.43 12.35
C LYS A 6 4.35 -2.75 12.25
N ALA A 7 5.27 -2.90 11.29
CA ALA A 7 6.02 -4.15 11.12
C ALA A 7 7.00 -4.43 12.27
N GLY A 8 7.36 -3.43 13.09
CA GLY A 8 8.29 -3.59 14.22
C GLY A 8 9.77 -3.71 13.84
N GLU A 9 10.07 -3.77 12.54
CA GLU A 9 11.41 -3.80 11.97
C GLU A 9 12.02 -2.40 11.81
N PRO A 10 13.36 -2.27 11.64
CA PRO A 10 13.99 -1.01 11.31
C PRO A 10 13.33 -0.40 10.06
N ALA A 11 12.66 0.73 10.24
CA ALA A 11 12.06 1.48 9.16
C ALA A 11 12.38 2.96 9.39
N ASP A 12 13.28 3.50 8.58
CA ASP A 12 13.54 4.92 8.56
C ASP A 12 12.47 5.59 7.70
N ARG A 13 11.55 6.31 8.37
CA ARG A 13 10.46 7.02 7.71
C ARG A 13 10.99 8.00 6.66
N ASP A 14 12.12 8.64 6.90
CA ASP A 14 12.64 9.71 6.04
C ASP A 14 13.31 9.16 4.77
N ARG A 15 13.51 7.84 4.70
CA ARG A 15 14.04 7.14 3.51
C ARG A 15 12.95 6.39 2.74
N LEU A 16 11.74 6.34 3.29
CA LEU A 16 10.66 5.53 2.78
C LEU A 16 9.97 6.19 1.59
N SER A 17 9.73 5.41 0.54
CA SER A 17 8.94 5.82 -0.62
C SER A 17 7.89 4.78 -0.98
N ILE A 18 6.70 5.24 -1.41
CA ILE A 18 5.56 4.37 -1.75
C ILE A 18 5.02 4.76 -3.14
N TRP A 19 4.66 3.74 -3.92
CA TRP A 19 3.98 3.87 -5.20
C TRP A 19 2.75 2.97 -5.27
N PHE A 20 1.70 3.48 -5.92
CA PHE A 20 0.56 2.71 -6.42
C PHE A 20 0.66 2.68 -7.94
N GLY A 21 0.97 1.51 -8.50
CA GLY A 21 1.31 1.35 -9.90
C GLY A 21 2.44 2.31 -10.32
N PRO A 22 2.23 3.14 -11.35
CA PRO A 22 3.21 4.13 -11.79
C PRO A 22 3.23 5.40 -10.90
N HIS A 23 2.25 5.60 -10.03
CA HIS A 23 2.07 6.85 -9.29
C HIS A 23 2.82 6.81 -7.96
N ARG A 24 3.72 7.78 -7.74
CA ARG A 24 4.39 7.96 -6.46
C ARG A 24 3.47 8.72 -5.50
N VAL A 25 3.22 8.14 -4.33
CA VAL A 25 2.28 8.71 -3.35
C VAL A 25 2.97 9.22 -2.09
N ALA A 26 4.14 8.66 -1.78
CA ALA A 26 4.96 9.12 -0.67
C ALA A 26 6.46 9.14 -1.01
N GLU A 27 7.16 10.14 -0.48
CA GLU A 27 8.62 10.31 -0.52
C GLU A 27 9.08 10.85 0.84
N ALA A 28 10.20 10.31 1.35
CA ALA A 28 10.71 10.62 2.68
C ALA A 28 9.63 10.56 3.77
N GLY A 29 8.73 9.58 3.67
CA GLY A 29 7.65 9.39 4.64
C GLY A 29 6.60 10.51 4.68
N LEU A 30 6.61 11.41 3.71
CA LEU A 30 5.64 12.48 3.50
C LEU A 30 4.91 12.29 2.17
N ARG A 31 3.80 13.02 1.98
CA ARG A 31 3.06 13.03 0.71
C ARG A 31 3.99 13.54 -0.41
N TYR A 32 4.02 12.82 -1.53
CA TYR A 32 4.83 13.24 -2.67
C TYR A 32 4.31 14.57 -3.24
N PRO A 33 5.15 15.59 -3.50
CA PRO A 33 4.68 16.92 -3.89
C PRO A 33 3.85 16.95 -5.18
N ALA A 34 4.18 16.09 -6.15
CA ALA A 34 3.45 15.97 -7.42
C ALA A 34 2.34 14.89 -7.37
N TYR A 35 1.91 14.50 -6.17
CA TYR A 35 0.80 13.57 -6.01
C TYR A 35 -0.52 14.17 -6.52
N SER A 36 -1.24 13.41 -7.33
CA SER A 36 -2.60 13.71 -7.78
C SER A 36 -3.56 12.65 -7.22
N GLU A 37 -4.54 13.09 -6.43
CA GLU A 37 -5.59 12.20 -5.90
C GLU A 37 -6.37 11.59 -7.06
N ASP A 38 -6.83 12.41 -8.01
CA ASP A 38 -7.66 11.97 -9.14
C ASP A 38 -6.99 10.86 -9.97
N GLN A 39 -5.69 11.00 -10.27
CA GLN A 39 -4.95 9.97 -11.03
C GLN A 39 -4.83 8.67 -10.24
N VAL A 40 -4.56 8.77 -8.93
CA VAL A 40 -4.41 7.60 -8.07
C VAL A 40 -5.75 6.92 -7.85
N SER A 41 -6.82 7.67 -7.55
CA SER A 41 -8.17 7.14 -7.43
C SER A 41 -8.60 6.43 -8.71
N SER A 42 -8.34 7.01 -9.89
CA SER A 42 -8.63 6.36 -11.17
C SER A 42 -7.81 5.08 -11.39
N TYR A 43 -6.57 5.02 -10.92
CA TYR A 43 -5.77 3.78 -10.98
C TYR A 43 -6.32 2.71 -10.03
N MET A 44 -6.78 3.12 -8.84
CA MET A 44 -7.30 2.21 -7.82
C MET A 44 -8.62 1.53 -8.19
N THR A 45 -9.31 1.95 -9.27
CA THR A 45 -10.50 1.24 -9.79
C THR A 45 -10.13 0.06 -10.69
N GLY A 46 -8.84 -0.16 -10.97
CA GLY A 46 -8.38 -1.31 -11.74
C GLY A 46 -8.49 -2.64 -10.99
N GLU A 47 -8.58 -3.74 -11.73
CA GLU A 47 -8.67 -5.10 -11.16
C GLU A 47 -7.38 -5.54 -10.45
N GLU A 48 -6.22 -5.08 -10.95
CA GLU A 48 -4.91 -5.41 -10.38
C GLU A 48 -4.18 -4.15 -9.91
N ILE A 49 -3.97 -4.04 -8.60
CA ILE A 49 -3.27 -2.94 -7.96
C ILE A 49 -1.88 -3.38 -7.52
N THR A 50 -0.85 -2.79 -8.10
CA THR A 50 0.53 -2.99 -7.65
C THR A 50 0.89 -1.94 -6.60
N ILE A 51 1.26 -2.38 -5.40
CA ILE A 51 1.80 -1.50 -4.36
C ILE A 51 3.29 -1.78 -4.22
N ARG A 52 4.12 -0.76 -4.42
CA ARG A 52 5.57 -0.83 -4.20
C ARG A 52 5.96 0.04 -3.02
N VAL A 53 6.76 -0.52 -2.13
CA VAL A 53 7.37 0.19 -1.00
C VAL A 53 8.87 0.02 -1.08
N ALA A 54 9.61 1.12 -1.08
CA ALA A 54 11.06 1.13 -0.93
C ALA A 54 11.39 1.64 0.47
N LEU A 55 12.05 0.81 1.28
CA LEU A 55 12.49 1.19 2.63
C LEU A 55 13.77 2.02 2.62
N GLY A 56 14.58 1.90 1.56
CA GLY A 56 15.84 2.61 1.43
C GLY A 56 16.94 2.11 2.37
N LEU A 57 16.84 0.91 2.93
CA LEU A 57 17.77 0.37 3.93
C LEU A 57 18.81 -0.62 3.38
N GLY A 58 18.69 -1.01 2.09
CA GLY A 58 19.54 -1.97 1.41
C GLY A 58 18.83 -2.58 0.21
N ASP A 59 19.37 -3.68 -0.32
CA ASP A 59 18.91 -4.31 -1.58
C ASP A 59 17.98 -5.52 -1.36
N GLY A 60 17.59 -5.80 -0.12
CA GLY A 60 16.64 -6.87 0.21
C GLY A 60 15.27 -6.61 -0.39
N SER A 61 14.63 -7.66 -0.93
CA SER A 61 13.30 -7.56 -1.54
C SER A 61 12.43 -8.78 -1.23
N ALA A 62 11.12 -8.54 -1.15
CA ALA A 62 10.10 -9.56 -0.99
C ALA A 62 8.84 -9.15 -1.76
N ARG A 63 8.02 -10.13 -2.16
CA ARG A 63 6.76 -9.90 -2.86
C ARG A 63 5.66 -10.77 -2.25
N VAL A 64 4.53 -10.14 -1.97
CA VAL A 64 3.34 -10.78 -1.42
C VAL A 64 2.16 -10.50 -2.36
N ARG A 65 1.27 -11.49 -2.52
CA ARG A 65 -0.02 -11.31 -3.18
C ARG A 65 -1.10 -11.21 -2.12
N THR A 66 -2.03 -10.30 -2.32
CA THR A 66 -3.16 -10.07 -1.43
C THR A 66 -4.35 -9.55 -2.24
N CYS A 67 -5.50 -9.41 -1.58
CA CYS A 67 -6.73 -8.87 -2.16
C CYS A 67 -7.31 -7.78 -1.27
N ASP A 68 -8.26 -7.05 -1.81
CA ASP A 68 -9.04 -6.07 -1.07
C ASP A 68 -10.04 -6.74 -0.12
N LEU A 69 -10.46 -5.98 0.90
CA LEU A 69 -11.48 -6.40 1.85
C LEU A 69 -12.85 -5.90 1.37
N THR A 70 -13.66 -6.78 0.81
CA THR A 70 -14.99 -6.46 0.29
C THR A 70 -16.11 -6.82 1.28
N HIS A 71 -17.30 -6.24 1.08
CA HIS A 71 -18.52 -6.69 1.77
C HIS A 71 -18.82 -8.18 1.54
N GLY A 72 -18.51 -8.71 0.37
CA GLY A 72 -18.68 -10.14 0.08
C GLY A 72 -17.86 -11.03 1.02
N TYR A 73 -16.60 -10.65 1.30
CA TYR A 73 -15.77 -11.36 2.27
C TYR A 73 -16.41 -11.38 3.67
N ILE A 74 -16.97 -10.24 4.09
CA ILE A 74 -17.65 -10.11 5.38
C ILE A 74 -18.87 -11.02 5.43
N ASN A 75 -19.74 -11.00 4.41
CA ASN A 75 -20.95 -11.81 4.40
C ASN A 75 -20.63 -13.32 4.45
N ILE A 76 -19.66 -13.78 3.66
CA ILE A 76 -19.25 -15.19 3.62
C ILE A 76 -18.75 -15.67 4.99
N ASN A 77 -18.02 -14.84 5.73
CA ASN A 77 -17.37 -15.24 6.98
C ASN A 77 -18.12 -14.80 8.25
N GLY A 78 -19.07 -13.87 8.13
CA GLY A 78 -19.83 -13.28 9.24
C GLY A 78 -21.12 -14.04 9.56
N ASP A 79 -21.78 -14.62 8.56
CA ASP A 79 -23.08 -15.31 8.72
C ASP A 79 -22.99 -16.75 9.24
N TYR A 80 -21.84 -17.17 9.78
CA TYR A 80 -21.64 -18.53 10.29
C TYR A 80 -22.53 -18.91 11.50
N ARG A 81 -23.29 -17.97 12.08
CA ARG A 81 -24.06 -18.17 13.32
C ARG A 81 -25.44 -17.50 13.35
N SER A 82 -26.15 -17.42 12.22
CA SER A 82 -27.60 -17.19 12.23
C SER A 82 -28.37 -18.51 12.20
#